data_AF-A0A3E1NFG5-F1
#
_entry.id   AF-A0A3E1NFG5-F1
#
_cell.length_a   1.000
_cell.length_b   1.000
_cell.length_c   1.000
_cell.angle_alpha   90.00
_cell.angle_beta   90.00
_cell.angle_gamma   90.00
#
_symmetry.space_group_name_H-M   'P 1'
#
loop_
_entity.id
_entity.type
_entity.pdbx_description
1 polymer ?
#
loop_
_entity_poly.entity_id
_entity_poly.type
_entity_poly.pdbx_seq_one_letter_code
_entity_poly.pdbx_strand_id
1 'polypeptide(L)'
;MEIYLIRHTTPDVARGICYGQADIDVTASFAEEAAAMQPHIPAVIETVYSSPLQRCSKLAGALFPEKAIAYTDELKEINCGEWELQQWDAIPRAVLQPWMDDFVNHCIPGGENYVQLYNRVVRLFSAVAAAGKPAALVTHGGVLRSILAHITQTPLKDSFGAFSIHYGCVVRITENDGQFNWEILHNIAPEHRETHKPSGF
;
A
#
# COMPACT_ATOMS: atom_id res chain seq x y z
N MET A 1 16.10 4.87 -14.12
CA MET A 1 15.89 3.57 -13.40
C MET A 1 14.40 3.24 -13.32
N GLU A 2 14.01 2.01 -12.95
CA GLU A 2 12.60 1.63 -12.78
C GLU A 2 12.31 1.02 -11.40
N ILE A 3 11.22 1.45 -10.76
CA ILE A 3 10.74 0.92 -9.49
C ILE A 3 9.27 0.50 -9.65
N TYR A 4 8.95 -0.73 -9.27
CA TYR A 4 7.61 -1.29 -9.34
C TYR A 4 6.97 -1.28 -7.96
N LEU A 5 5.88 -0.53 -7.80
CA LEU A 5 5.07 -0.56 -6.59
C LEU A 5 3.93 -1.54 -6.79
N ILE A 6 3.76 -2.48 -5.87
CA ILE A 6 2.83 -3.58 -6.00
C ILE A 6 1.95 -3.62 -4.76
N ARG A 7 0.65 -3.39 -4.90
CA ARG A 7 -0.32 -3.58 -3.81
C ARG A 7 -0.66 -5.06 -3.67
N HIS A 8 -0.78 -5.54 -2.43
CA HIS A 8 -1.26 -6.89 -2.15
C HIS A 8 -2.61 -7.20 -2.83
N THR A 9 -2.87 -8.49 -3.02
CA THR A 9 -4.15 -9.02 -3.55
C THR A 9 -5.26 -8.94 -2.50
N THR A 10 -6.46 -9.42 -2.82
CA THR A 10 -7.62 -9.34 -1.92
C THR A 10 -7.33 -10.00 -0.56
N PRO A 11 -7.40 -9.25 0.56
CA PRO A 11 -7.21 -9.80 1.90
C PRO A 11 -8.45 -10.58 2.37
N ASP A 12 -8.24 -11.63 3.16
CA ASP A 12 -9.31 -12.43 3.76
C ASP A 12 -9.88 -11.75 5.02
N VAL A 13 -10.64 -10.68 4.78
CA VAL A 13 -11.28 -9.90 5.82
C VAL A 13 -12.66 -9.43 5.39
N ALA A 14 -13.61 -9.50 6.32
CA ALA A 14 -14.96 -9.04 6.08
C ALA A 14 -14.99 -7.54 5.71
N ARG A 15 -15.90 -7.18 4.80
CA ARG A 15 -16.09 -5.78 4.39
C ARG A 15 -16.47 -4.91 5.59
N GLY A 16 -15.93 -3.69 5.63
CA GLY A 16 -16.22 -2.71 6.67
C GLY A 16 -15.40 -2.89 7.94
N ILE A 17 -14.47 -3.85 7.96
CA ILE A 17 -13.47 -3.97 9.03
C ILE A 17 -12.33 -3.00 8.77
N CYS A 18 -11.95 -2.24 9.79
CA CYS A 18 -10.73 -1.44 9.80
C CYS A 18 -9.54 -2.36 10.02
N TYR A 19 -8.56 -2.30 9.14
CA TYR A 19 -7.30 -3.01 9.32
C TYR A 19 -6.16 -2.23 8.70
N GLY A 20 -5.04 -2.25 9.40
CA GLY A 20 -3.80 -1.63 9.02
C GLY A 20 -2.69 -2.66 9.13
N GLN A 21 -2.09 -2.76 10.30
CA GLN A 21 -1.03 -3.73 10.60
C GLN A 21 -1.53 -5.08 11.11
N ALA A 22 -2.84 -5.30 11.27
CA ALA A 22 -3.36 -6.63 11.50
C ALA A 22 -2.84 -7.61 10.42
N ASP A 23 -2.31 -8.74 10.88
CA ASP A 23 -1.68 -9.73 10.01
C ASP A 23 -2.72 -10.71 9.45
N ILE A 24 -3.42 -10.22 8.43
CA ILE A 24 -4.53 -10.88 7.76
C ILE A 24 -4.01 -11.65 6.54
N ASP A 25 -4.58 -12.83 6.34
CA ASP A 25 -4.32 -13.67 5.17
C ASP A 25 -4.97 -13.10 3.88
N VAL A 26 -4.88 -13.85 2.79
CA VAL A 26 -5.46 -13.57 1.47
C VAL A 26 -6.56 -14.56 1.15
N THR A 27 -7.49 -14.14 0.31
CA THR A 27 -8.61 -14.97 -0.13
C THR A 27 -8.16 -16.10 -1.06
N ALA A 28 -9.08 -17.04 -1.33
CA ALA A 28 -8.84 -18.14 -2.27
C ALA A 28 -8.56 -17.68 -3.72
N SER A 29 -8.88 -16.43 -4.08
CA SER A 29 -8.57 -15.82 -5.38
C SER A 29 -7.08 -15.48 -5.56
N PHE A 30 -6.27 -15.58 -4.50
CA PHE A 30 -4.87 -15.17 -4.48
C PHE A 30 -4.06 -15.66 -5.70
N ALA A 31 -4.16 -16.94 -6.06
CA ALA A 31 -3.37 -17.51 -7.15
C ALA A 31 -3.75 -16.91 -8.52
N GLU A 32 -5.03 -16.64 -8.74
CA GLU A 32 -5.52 -16.00 -9.96
C GLU A 32 -5.10 -14.53 -10.04
N GLU A 33 -5.27 -13.79 -8.94
CA GLU A 33 -4.85 -12.38 -8.87
C GLU A 33 -3.35 -12.24 -9.08
N ALA A 34 -2.52 -13.04 -8.40
CA ALA A 34 -1.07 -13.01 -8.57
C ALA A 34 -0.64 -13.36 -10.00
N ALA A 35 -1.28 -14.37 -10.62
CA ALA A 35 -1.02 -14.73 -12.01
C ALA A 35 -1.40 -13.61 -12.99
N ALA A 36 -2.48 -12.87 -12.73
CA ALA A 36 -2.89 -11.73 -13.54
C ALA A 36 -1.95 -10.51 -13.42
N MET A 37 -1.24 -10.38 -12.30
CA MET A 37 -0.26 -9.31 -12.06
C MET A 37 1.09 -9.60 -12.74
N GLN A 38 1.51 -10.87 -12.80
CA GLN A 38 2.84 -11.29 -13.27
C GLN A 38 3.26 -10.69 -14.64
N PRO A 39 2.40 -10.61 -15.69
CA PRO A 39 2.77 -10.07 -16.99
C PRO A 39 3.17 -8.59 -16.97
N HIS A 40 2.80 -7.86 -15.92
CA HIS A 40 3.06 -6.44 -15.77
C HIS A 40 4.36 -6.14 -15.00
N ILE A 41 5.09 -7.19 -14.58
CA ILE A 41 6.30 -7.08 -13.78
C ILE A 41 7.46 -7.70 -14.59
N PRO A 42 8.52 -6.93 -14.90
CA PRO A 42 9.60 -7.43 -15.74
C PRO A 42 10.50 -8.39 -14.97
N ALA A 43 11.13 -9.33 -15.68
CA ALA A 43 12.08 -10.28 -15.07
C ALA A 43 13.39 -9.61 -14.58
N VAL A 44 13.69 -8.39 -15.04
CA VAL A 44 14.95 -7.66 -14.75
C VAL A 44 15.03 -7.09 -13.33
N ILE A 45 14.01 -7.29 -12.48
CA ILE A 45 14.05 -6.82 -11.08
C ILE A 45 15.26 -7.39 -10.35
N GLU A 46 16.11 -6.51 -9.83
CA GLU A 46 17.32 -6.88 -9.09
C GLU A 46 17.07 -6.98 -7.60
N THR A 47 16.28 -6.04 -7.05
CA THR A 47 16.02 -5.96 -5.61
C THR A 47 14.53 -6.00 -5.32
N VAL A 48 14.14 -6.84 -4.36
CA VAL A 48 12.74 -7.00 -3.96
C VAL A 48 12.61 -6.66 -2.48
N TYR A 49 11.75 -5.71 -2.18
CA TYR A 49 11.38 -5.31 -0.83
C TYR A 49 9.90 -5.64 -0.60
N SER A 50 9.56 -6.05 0.61
CA SER A 50 8.17 -6.37 0.95
C SER A 50 7.83 -5.99 2.37
N SER A 51 6.57 -5.58 2.58
CA SER A 51 5.98 -5.62 3.92
C SER A 51 5.99 -7.05 4.46
N PRO A 52 6.33 -7.29 5.73
CA PRO A 52 6.31 -8.63 6.30
C PRO A 52 4.91 -9.20 6.49
N LEU A 53 3.86 -8.34 6.53
CA LEU A 53 2.46 -8.79 6.67
C LEU A 53 2.09 -9.80 5.58
N GLN A 54 1.37 -10.86 5.98
CA GLN A 54 1.10 -12.07 5.19
C GLN A 54 0.62 -11.77 3.77
N ARG A 55 -0.36 -10.87 3.60
CA ARG A 55 -0.86 -10.47 2.29
C ARG A 55 0.19 -9.91 1.33
N CYS A 56 1.23 -9.26 1.85
CA CYS A 56 2.35 -8.79 1.03
C CYS A 56 3.45 -9.84 0.90
N SER A 57 3.80 -10.54 1.99
CA SER A 57 4.91 -11.48 1.98
C SER A 57 4.60 -12.74 1.16
N LYS A 58 3.35 -13.23 1.19
CA LYS A 58 2.87 -14.30 0.31
C LYS A 58 2.91 -13.88 -1.15
N LEU A 59 2.44 -12.67 -1.46
CA LEU A 59 2.48 -12.14 -2.82
C LEU A 59 3.91 -11.96 -3.33
N ALA A 60 4.81 -11.41 -2.52
CA ALA A 60 6.21 -11.24 -2.89
C ALA A 60 6.88 -12.60 -3.19
N GLY A 61 6.60 -13.63 -2.38
CA GLY A 61 7.09 -14.99 -2.62
C GLY A 61 6.54 -15.61 -3.91
N ALA A 62 5.27 -15.34 -4.24
CA ALA A 62 4.66 -15.84 -5.47
C ALA A 62 5.20 -15.15 -6.74
N LEU A 63 5.40 -13.82 -6.70
CA LEU A 63 5.86 -13.04 -7.85
C LEU A 63 7.37 -13.14 -8.10
N PHE A 64 8.14 -13.42 -7.04
CA PHE A 64 9.61 -13.44 -7.09
C PHE A 64 10.21 -14.69 -6.42
N PRO A 65 9.82 -15.91 -6.84
CA PRO A 65 10.17 -17.16 -6.14
C PRO A 65 11.69 -17.45 -6.09
N GLU A 66 12.47 -16.88 -7.01
CA GLU A 66 13.92 -17.08 -7.12
C GLU A 66 14.75 -15.90 -6.57
N LYS A 67 14.10 -14.88 -5.99
CA LYS A 67 14.79 -13.68 -5.48
C LYS A 67 14.82 -13.68 -3.96
N ALA A 68 15.91 -13.18 -3.40
CA ALA A 68 15.94 -12.81 -1.99
C ALA A 68 15.01 -11.59 -1.76
N ILE A 69 14.11 -11.71 -0.79
CA ILE A 69 13.14 -10.66 -0.44
C ILE A 69 13.60 -9.98 0.84
N ALA A 70 13.82 -8.67 0.80
CA ALA A 70 14.10 -7.85 1.96
C ALA A 70 12.79 -7.42 2.64
N TYR A 71 12.40 -8.12 3.70
CA TYR A 71 11.23 -7.75 4.50
C TYR A 71 11.54 -6.56 5.40
N THR A 72 10.67 -5.55 5.42
CA THR A 72 10.88 -4.34 6.22
C THR A 72 9.57 -3.74 6.75
N ASP A 73 9.60 -3.31 8.00
CA ASP A 73 8.48 -2.66 8.68
C ASP A 73 8.16 -1.29 8.09
N GLU A 74 9.12 -0.66 7.42
CA GLU A 74 8.93 0.60 6.70
C GLU A 74 7.84 0.50 5.62
N LEU A 75 7.57 -0.71 5.10
CA LEU A 75 6.54 -0.98 4.11
C LEU A 75 5.21 -1.48 4.69
N LYS A 76 5.05 -1.61 6.02
CA LYS A 76 3.75 -1.96 6.62
C LYS A 76 2.70 -0.89 6.31
N GLU A 77 1.43 -1.27 6.28
CA GLU A 77 0.32 -0.30 6.18
C GLU A 77 0.30 0.61 7.42
N ILE A 78 -0.48 1.70 7.36
CA ILE A 78 -0.75 2.53 8.54
C ILE A 78 -1.14 1.65 9.74
N ASN A 79 -0.60 1.93 10.91
CA ASN A 79 -1.05 1.25 12.13
C ASN A 79 -2.41 1.80 12.56
N CYS A 80 -3.47 0.98 12.47
CA CYS A 80 -4.81 1.36 12.91
C CYS A 80 -5.02 1.20 14.43
N GLY A 81 -3.99 0.82 15.19
CA GLY A 81 -4.01 0.83 16.66
C GLY A 81 -5.23 0.12 17.26
N GLU A 82 -5.97 0.84 18.10
CA GLU A 82 -7.18 0.33 18.76
C GLU A 82 -8.34 0.03 17.80
N TRP A 83 -8.27 0.49 16.54
CA TRP A 83 -9.30 0.23 15.53
C TRP A 83 -9.04 -1.02 14.71
N GLU A 84 -7.86 -1.64 14.83
CA GLU A 84 -7.55 -2.90 14.15
C GLU A 84 -8.64 -3.95 14.41
N LEU A 85 -9.12 -4.56 13.33
CA LEU A 85 -10.15 -5.60 13.30
C LEU A 85 -11.52 -5.18 13.86
N GLN A 86 -11.74 -3.89 14.12
CA GLN A 86 -13.06 -3.36 14.46
C GLN A 86 -13.88 -3.07 13.20
N GLN A 87 -15.20 -3.22 13.28
CA GLN A 87 -16.07 -2.66 12.25
C GLN A 87 -16.00 -1.14 12.29
N TRP A 88 -15.79 -0.49 11.14
CA TRP A 88 -15.74 0.97 11.06
C TRP A 88 -16.98 1.63 11.67
N ASP A 89 -18.16 1.06 11.43
CA ASP A 89 -19.44 1.58 11.96
C ASP A 89 -19.63 1.33 13.47
N ALA A 90 -18.81 0.47 14.08
CA ALA A 90 -18.83 0.22 15.52
C ALA A 90 -17.92 1.16 16.31
N ILE A 91 -16.98 1.84 15.65
CA ILE A 91 -16.09 2.79 16.31
C ILE A 91 -16.90 4.04 16.68
N PRO A 92 -16.86 4.53 17.93
CA PRO A 92 -17.64 5.69 18.34
C PRO A 92 -17.34 6.93 17.49
N ARG A 93 -18.38 7.59 16.98
CA ARG A 93 -18.24 8.79 16.14
C ARG A 93 -17.37 9.88 16.78
N ALA A 94 -17.47 10.07 18.10
CA ALA A 94 -16.65 11.05 18.82
C ALA A 94 -15.14 10.74 18.77
N VAL A 95 -14.77 9.47 18.58
CA VAL A 95 -13.38 9.02 18.43
C VAL A 95 -12.94 9.11 16.96
N LEU A 96 -13.84 8.82 16.01
CA LEU A 96 -13.55 8.90 14.57
C LEU A 96 -13.47 10.33 14.04
N GLN A 97 -14.35 11.24 14.48
CA GLN A 97 -14.53 12.56 13.87
C GLN A 97 -13.23 13.37 13.80
N PRO A 98 -12.41 13.48 14.87
CA PRO A 98 -11.14 14.21 14.80
C PRO A 98 -10.19 13.67 13.73
N TRP A 99 -10.16 12.34 13.55
CA TRP A 99 -9.38 11.69 12.50
C TRP A 99 -10.00 11.88 11.12
N MET A 100 -11.32 11.81 10.98
CA MET A 100 -11.99 12.05 9.69
C MET A 100 -11.79 13.49 9.20
N ASP A 101 -11.71 14.45 10.12
CA ASP A 101 -11.49 15.86 9.81
C ASP A 101 -10.03 16.15 9.40
N ASP A 102 -9.06 15.43 9.98
CA ASP A 102 -7.64 15.59 9.68
C ASP A 102 -6.84 14.28 9.85
N PHE A 103 -7.11 13.29 8.99
CA PHE A 103 -6.42 11.99 9.04
C PHE A 103 -4.92 12.12 8.72
N VAL A 104 -4.51 13.27 8.17
CA VAL A 104 -3.12 13.56 7.86
C VAL A 104 -2.32 13.72 9.14
N ASN A 105 -2.81 14.54 10.06
CA ASN A 105 -2.08 14.89 11.28
C ASN A 105 -2.61 14.21 12.54
N HIS A 106 -3.86 13.77 12.57
CA HIS A 106 -4.43 13.12 13.75
C HIS A 106 -4.09 11.63 13.79
N CYS A 107 -3.55 11.16 14.92
CA CYS A 107 -3.23 9.74 15.09
C CYS A 107 -4.48 8.94 15.38
N ILE A 108 -4.52 7.72 14.84
CA ILE A 108 -5.42 6.70 15.34
C ILE A 108 -4.97 6.33 16.78
N PRO A 109 -5.87 6.17 17.77
CA PRO A 109 -5.48 5.79 19.14
C PRO A 109 -4.63 4.52 19.15
N GLY A 110 -3.45 4.58 19.78
CA GLY A 110 -2.48 3.47 19.79
C GLY A 110 -1.82 3.16 18.42
N GLY A 111 -2.05 3.99 17.42
CA GLY A 111 -1.64 3.78 16.03
C GLY A 111 -0.81 4.93 15.45
N GLU A 112 -0.90 5.07 14.13
CA GLU A 112 -0.18 6.09 13.35
C GLU A 112 -1.15 7.14 12.78
N ASN A 113 -0.64 8.34 12.47
CA ASN A 113 -1.27 9.25 11.51
C ASN A 113 -0.65 9.07 10.11
N TYR A 114 -1.23 9.72 9.10
CA TYR A 114 -0.74 9.53 7.74
C TYR A 114 0.64 10.14 7.49
N VAL A 115 1.00 11.23 8.18
CA VAL A 115 2.36 11.82 8.11
C VAL A 115 3.43 10.85 8.61
N GLN A 116 3.15 10.09 9.67
CA GLN A 116 4.06 9.07 10.20
C GLN A 116 4.28 7.94 9.18
N LEU A 117 3.21 7.43 8.57
CA LEU A 117 3.30 6.47 7.46
C LEU A 117 4.14 7.05 6.30
N TYR A 118 3.82 8.28 5.87
CA TYR A 118 4.51 8.95 4.77
C TYR A 118 6.02 9.05 5.01
N ASN A 119 6.43 9.53 6.19
CA ASN A 119 7.83 9.77 6.50
C ASN A 119 8.68 8.50 6.43
N ARG A 120 8.20 7.38 7.00
CA ARG A 120 8.93 6.10 6.98
C ARG A 120 9.00 5.52 5.56
N VAL A 121 7.89 5.56 4.85
CA VAL A 121 7.79 5.05 3.48
C VAL A 121 8.69 5.83 2.52
N VAL A 122 8.65 7.17 2.56
CA VAL A 122 9.46 8.03 1.69
C VAL A 122 10.94 7.85 1.98
N ARG A 123 11.34 7.74 3.25
CA ARG A 123 12.74 7.46 3.61
C ARG A 123 13.25 6.19 2.94
N LEU A 124 12.49 5.09 3.01
CA LEU A 124 12.86 3.85 2.32
C LEU A 124 12.88 4.05 0.80
N PHE A 125 11.83 4.64 0.23
CA PHE A 125 11.72 4.85 -1.21
C PHE A 125 12.90 5.68 -1.76
N SER A 126 13.28 6.77 -1.10
CA SER A 126 14.43 7.59 -1.50
C SER A 126 15.74 6.80 -1.45
N ALA A 127 15.93 5.91 -0.47
CA ALA A 127 17.11 5.04 -0.42
C ALA A 127 17.13 4.01 -1.56
N VAL A 128 15.98 3.41 -1.89
CA VAL A 128 15.86 2.48 -3.02
C VAL A 128 16.11 3.20 -4.35
N ALA A 129 15.53 4.39 -4.53
CA ALA A 129 15.78 5.20 -5.72
C ALA A 129 17.26 5.60 -5.83
N ALA A 130 17.89 6.06 -4.75
CA ALA A 130 19.31 6.42 -4.77
C ALA A 130 20.24 5.24 -5.14
N ALA A 131 19.82 3.99 -4.93
CA ALA A 131 20.59 2.82 -5.34
C ALA A 131 20.61 2.62 -6.88
N GLY A 132 19.67 3.21 -7.62
CA GLY A 132 19.67 3.22 -9.09
C GLY A 132 19.37 1.87 -9.77
N LYS A 133 18.94 0.86 -9.01
CA LYS A 133 18.70 -0.51 -9.50
C LYS A 133 17.22 -0.76 -9.76
N PRO A 134 16.87 -1.60 -10.76
CA PRO A 134 15.51 -2.09 -10.92
C PRO A 134 14.99 -2.75 -9.64
N ALA A 135 13.90 -2.24 -9.09
CA ALA A 135 13.39 -2.66 -7.79
C ALA A 135 11.88 -2.93 -7.79
N ALA A 136 11.43 -3.83 -6.92
CA ALA A 136 10.01 -4.06 -6.64
C ALA A 136 9.73 -3.85 -5.14
N LEU A 137 8.64 -3.13 -4.82
CA LEU A 137 8.15 -2.88 -3.47
C LEU A 137 6.74 -3.46 -3.35
N VAL A 138 6.60 -4.60 -2.67
CA VAL A 138 5.32 -5.27 -2.44
C VAL A 138 4.72 -4.82 -1.10
N THR A 139 3.61 -4.10 -1.14
CA THR A 139 3.10 -3.31 -0.01
C THR A 139 1.59 -3.02 -0.12
N HIS A 140 1.10 -1.93 0.47
CA HIS A 140 -0.32 -1.63 0.72
C HIS A 140 -0.76 -0.31 0.08
N GLY A 141 -2.05 0.01 0.19
CA GLY A 141 -2.65 1.17 -0.48
C GLY A 141 -2.11 2.50 0.05
N GLY A 142 -2.04 2.68 1.37
CA GLY A 142 -1.52 3.91 1.99
C GLY A 142 -0.04 4.16 1.67
N VAL A 143 0.73 3.08 1.57
CA VAL A 143 2.16 3.12 1.21
C VAL A 143 2.35 3.57 -0.24
N LEU A 144 1.64 2.96 -1.20
CA LEU A 144 1.68 3.39 -2.60
C LEU A 144 1.29 4.87 -2.74
N ARG A 145 0.21 5.29 -2.07
CA ARG A 145 -0.25 6.69 -2.08
C ARG A 145 0.78 7.65 -1.52
N SER A 146 1.49 7.26 -0.46
CA SER A 146 2.55 8.08 0.13
C SER A 146 3.70 8.31 -0.85
N ILE A 147 4.13 7.24 -1.55
CA ILE A 147 5.19 7.35 -2.56
C ILE A 147 4.72 8.20 -3.74
N LEU A 148 3.52 7.96 -4.26
CA LEU A 148 2.98 8.72 -5.37
C LEU A 148 2.83 10.20 -5.00
N ALA A 149 2.27 10.50 -3.82
CA ALA A 149 2.15 11.86 -3.32
C ALA A 149 3.50 12.56 -3.19
N HIS A 150 4.54 11.85 -2.76
CA HIS A 150 5.90 12.38 -2.69
C HIS A 150 6.44 12.76 -4.07
N ILE A 151 6.35 11.88 -5.07
CA ILE A 151 6.93 12.14 -6.39
C ILE A 151 6.12 13.15 -7.21
N THR A 152 4.81 13.26 -6.98
CA THR A 152 3.94 14.23 -7.68
C THR A 152 3.71 15.52 -6.92
N GLN A 153 4.27 15.66 -5.71
CA GLN A 153 4.02 16.79 -4.79
C GLN A 153 2.51 16.97 -4.48
N THR A 154 1.74 15.88 -4.51
CA THR A 154 0.32 15.91 -4.15
C THR A 154 0.17 16.02 -2.63
N PRO A 155 -0.64 16.97 -2.10
CA PRO A 155 -0.90 17.03 -0.67
C PRO A 155 -1.50 15.71 -0.15
N LEU A 156 -1.06 15.24 1.03
CA LEU A 156 -1.49 13.96 1.57
C LEU A 156 -3.01 13.83 1.70
N LYS A 157 -3.69 14.91 2.10
CA LYS A 157 -5.15 14.97 2.21
C LYS A 157 -5.88 14.65 0.88
N ASP A 158 -5.23 14.92 -0.25
CA ASP A 158 -5.80 14.75 -1.59
C ASP A 158 -5.43 13.39 -2.21
N SER A 159 -4.48 12.64 -1.61
CA SER A 159 -3.92 11.41 -2.19
C SER A 159 -4.94 10.30 -2.45
N PHE A 160 -5.98 10.17 -1.61
CA PHE A 160 -7.04 9.17 -1.80
C PHE A 160 -7.94 9.49 -3.00
N GLY A 161 -8.09 10.77 -3.35
CA GLY A 161 -8.83 11.22 -4.53
C GLY A 161 -7.96 11.28 -5.79
N ALA A 162 -6.68 11.59 -5.64
CA ALA A 162 -5.74 11.70 -6.75
C ALA A 162 -5.35 10.35 -7.37
N PHE A 163 -5.35 9.28 -6.56
CA PHE A 163 -4.85 7.97 -7.00
C PHE A 163 -5.91 6.88 -6.79
N SER A 164 -6.40 6.24 -7.87
CA SER A 164 -7.20 5.02 -7.73
C SER A 164 -6.29 3.81 -7.72
N ILE A 165 -6.19 3.11 -6.59
CA ILE A 165 -5.29 1.97 -6.40
C ILE A 165 -6.13 0.87 -5.75
N HIS A 166 -6.37 -0.22 -6.47
CA HIS A 166 -7.16 -1.37 -6.06
C HIS A 166 -6.25 -2.53 -5.64
N TYR A 167 -6.81 -3.59 -5.05
CA TYR A 167 -6.04 -4.80 -4.80
C TYR A 167 -5.39 -5.33 -6.09
N GLY A 168 -4.16 -5.85 -5.94
CA GLY A 168 -3.35 -6.28 -7.07
C GLY A 168 -2.80 -5.15 -7.95
N CYS A 169 -2.95 -3.88 -7.57
CA CYS A 169 -2.43 -2.78 -8.38
C CYS A 169 -0.91 -2.86 -8.56
N VAL A 170 -0.45 -2.68 -9.81
CA VAL A 170 0.96 -2.56 -10.19
C VAL A 170 1.18 -1.18 -10.79
N VAL A 171 2.11 -0.43 -10.21
CA VAL A 171 2.53 0.89 -10.68
C VAL A 171 4.00 0.84 -11.04
N ARG A 172 4.35 1.32 -12.23
CA ARG A 172 5.74 1.54 -12.62
C ARG A 172 6.11 2.99 -12.37
N ILE A 173 7.21 3.21 -11.67
CA ILE A 173 7.88 4.50 -11.54
C ILE A 173 9.14 4.44 -12.40
N THR A 174 9.32 5.44 -13.26
CA THR A 174 10.56 5.66 -14.00
C THR A 174 11.21 6.95 -13.53
N GLU A 175 12.53 6.93 -13.38
CA GLU A 175 13.31 8.13 -13.05
C GLU A 175 14.27 8.43 -14.20
N ASN A 176 14.22 9.69 -14.66
CA ASN A 176 15.06 10.27 -15.70
C ASN A 176 15.47 11.69 -15.25
N ASP A 177 16.77 11.96 -15.15
CA ASP A 177 17.34 13.27 -14.83
C ASP A 177 16.77 13.91 -13.55
N GLY A 178 16.55 13.12 -12.49
CA GLY A 178 16.01 13.55 -11.21
C GLY A 178 14.49 13.76 -11.21
N GLN A 179 13.80 13.48 -12.32
CA GLN A 179 12.35 13.56 -12.43
C GLN A 179 11.73 12.16 -12.43
N PHE A 180 10.74 11.98 -11.56
CA PHE A 180 9.96 10.76 -11.46
C PHE A 180 8.71 10.86 -12.32
N ASN A 181 8.47 9.86 -13.16
CA ASN A 181 7.21 9.62 -13.84
C ASN A 181 6.61 8.33 -13.32
N TRP A 182 5.29 8.18 -13.42
CA TRP A 182 4.61 6.96 -13.02
C TRP A 182 3.46 6.60 -13.95
N GLU A 183 3.17 5.31 -14.04
CA GLU A 183 2.02 4.78 -14.77
C GLU A 183 1.45 3.54 -14.07
N ILE A 184 0.14 3.36 -14.19
CA ILE A 184 -0.55 2.17 -13.72
C ILE A 184 -0.47 1.11 -14.81
N LEU A 185 0.11 -0.04 -14.49
CA LEU A 185 0.23 -1.18 -15.41
C LEU A 185 -0.91 -2.19 -15.23
N HIS A 186 -1.36 -2.37 -13.99
CA HIS A 186 -2.43 -3.29 -13.62
C HIS A 186 -3.24 -2.66 -12.49
N ASN A 187 -4.57 -2.63 -12.59
CA ASN A 187 -5.45 -2.06 -11.56
C ASN A 187 -6.93 -2.39 -11.86
N ILE A 188 -7.31 -3.64 -11.62
CA ILE A 188 -8.69 -4.08 -11.87
C ILE A 188 -9.60 -3.48 -10.79
N ALA A 189 -10.62 -2.75 -11.22
CA ALA A 189 -11.61 -2.23 -10.30
C ALA A 189 -12.41 -3.39 -9.68
N PRO A 190 -12.60 -3.43 -8.35
CA PRO A 190 -13.36 -4.48 -7.72
C PRO A 190 -14.85 -4.34 -8.06
N GLU A 191 -15.58 -5.46 -8.08
CA GLU A 191 -17.05 -5.46 -8.25
C GLU A 191 -17.76 -4.67 -7.14
N HIS A 192 -17.13 -4.57 -5.97
CA HIS A 192 -17.62 -3.83 -4.82
C HIS A 192 -16.57 -2.85 -4.30
N ARG A 193 -17.01 -1.64 -3.92
CA ARG A 193 -16.12 -0.61 -3.41
C ARG A 193 -15.45 -1.04 -2.10
N GLU A 194 -14.12 -1.02 -2.09
CA GLU A 194 -13.32 -1.17 -0.87
C GLU A 194 -13.72 -0.12 0.18
N THR A 195 -13.83 -0.53 1.43
CA THR A 195 -14.36 0.31 2.51
C THR A 195 -13.24 0.64 3.49
N HIS A 196 -12.69 1.84 3.36
CA HIS A 196 -11.56 2.35 4.17
C HIS A 196 -12.00 3.44 5.16
N LYS A 197 -13.30 3.57 5.40
CA LYS A 197 -13.92 4.52 6.32
C LYS A 197 -15.33 4.04 6.72
N PRO A 198 -15.92 4.56 7.81
CA PRO A 198 -17.30 4.26 8.20
C PRO A 198 -18.33 4.69 7.16
N SER A 199 -19.49 4.06 7.21
CA SER A 199 -20.64 4.45 6.41
C SER A 199 -21.19 5.81 6.88
N GLY A 200 -21.64 6.64 5.94
CA GLY A 200 -22.26 7.93 6.26
C GLY A 200 -21.31 9.10 6.54
N PHE A 201 -20.00 8.93 6.34
CA PHE A 201 -19.00 10.01 6.27
C PHE A 201 -18.59 10.33 4.84
#